data_AF-A0A7Y5Z497-F1
#
_entry.id   AF-A0A7Y5Z497-F1
#
_cell.length_a   1.000
_cell.length_b   1.000
_cell.length_c   1.000
_cell.angle_alpha   90.00
_cell.angle_beta   90.00
_cell.angle_gamma   90.00
#
_symmetry.space_group_name_H-M   'P 1'
#
loop_
_entity.id
_entity.type
_entity.pdbx_description
1 polymer ?
#
loop_
_entity_poly.entity_id
_entity_poly.type
_entity_poly.pdbx_seq_one_letter_code
_entity_poly.pdbx_strand_id
1 'polypeptide(L)'
;MLTQHILPQTRQTPSSGNVVAQLEDGAPFQSNMINFAYDYYTTDRQLRLTLSAVQVPDTAAERVIRGIEMVFSPEVTNETLVIGERKVHVTYWTMWAENGQTRFLTNDADNGSVSVIFNHEEETYLGSFTFGPAGSVIQGSFSIQGRDNFTL
;
A
#
# COMPACT_ATOMS: atom_id res chain seq x y z
N MET A 1 -19.63 -9.21 -22.09
CA MET A 1 -18.22 -9.18 -22.52
C MET A 1 -17.41 -9.92 -21.46
N LEU A 2 -16.64 -10.92 -21.86
CA LEU A 2 -15.72 -11.64 -20.98
C LEU A 2 -14.36 -10.91 -21.03
N THR A 3 -13.74 -10.68 -19.88
CA THR A 3 -12.37 -10.16 -19.77
C THR A 3 -11.52 -11.21 -19.08
N GLN A 4 -10.37 -11.54 -19.66
CA GLN A 4 -9.37 -12.44 -19.07
C GLN A 4 -8.13 -11.62 -18.71
N HIS A 5 -7.62 -11.82 -17.50
CA HIS A 5 -6.35 -11.22 -17.04
C HIS A 5 -5.29 -12.32 -16.96
N ILE A 6 -4.09 -12.02 -17.47
CA ILE A 6 -2.93 -12.89 -17.38
C ILE A 6 -1.93 -12.17 -16.48
N LEU A 7 -1.53 -12.81 -15.38
CA LEU A 7 -0.64 -12.22 -14.38
C LEU A 7 0.73 -12.89 -14.40
N PRO A 8 1.80 -12.20 -13.96
CA PRO A 8 3.10 -12.82 -13.74
C PRO A 8 2.99 -14.01 -12.78
N GLN A 9 3.69 -15.10 -13.10
CA GLN A 9 3.74 -16.28 -12.25
C GLN A 9 4.33 -15.92 -10.88
N THR A 10 3.62 -16.26 -9.80
CA THR A 10 4.13 -16.17 -8.44
C THR A 10 5.06 -17.35 -8.14
N ARG A 11 6.27 -17.11 -7.66
CA ARG A 11 7.26 -18.13 -7.25
C ARG A 11 7.42 -18.17 -5.73
N GLN A 12 7.22 -17.06 -5.04
CA GLN A 12 7.34 -16.91 -3.59
C GLN A 12 6.06 -16.31 -3.02
N THR A 13 5.41 -17.09 -2.15
CA THR A 13 4.18 -16.74 -1.44
C THR A 13 4.21 -17.36 -0.03
N PRO A 14 3.74 -16.66 1.02
CA PRO A 14 3.22 -15.29 1.00
C PRO A 14 4.32 -14.25 0.71
N SER A 15 3.90 -13.03 0.36
CA SER A 15 4.81 -11.90 0.29
C SER A 15 5.43 -11.63 1.68
N SER A 16 6.64 -11.10 1.70
CA SER A 16 7.34 -10.74 2.93
C SER A 16 8.13 -9.47 2.73
N GLY A 17 8.32 -8.69 3.79
CA GLY A 17 8.99 -7.40 3.68
C GLY A 17 8.54 -6.42 4.74
N ASN A 18 8.82 -5.15 4.47
CA ASN A 18 8.48 -4.08 5.37
C ASN A 18 8.11 -2.79 4.64
N VAL A 19 7.27 -1.99 5.28
CA VAL A 19 6.99 -0.60 4.94
C VAL A 19 7.41 0.28 6.11
N VAL A 20 8.21 1.29 5.83
CA VAL A 20 8.64 2.28 6.82
C VAL A 20 8.32 3.68 6.32
N ALA A 21 7.92 4.55 7.23
CA ALA A 21 7.51 5.90 6.90
C ALA A 21 7.69 6.85 8.07
N GLN A 22 7.89 8.12 7.74
CA GLN A 22 7.88 9.22 8.69
C GLN A 22 6.54 9.96 8.56
N LEU A 23 5.74 9.92 9.63
CA LEU A 23 4.47 10.65 9.68
C LEU A 23 4.72 12.14 9.94
N GLU A 24 3.73 12.94 9.58
CA GLU A 24 3.75 14.39 9.77
C GLU A 24 3.87 14.82 11.23
N ASP A 25 3.26 14.06 12.14
CA ASP A 25 3.34 14.27 13.59
C ASP A 25 4.70 13.88 14.21
N GLY A 26 5.66 13.46 13.38
CA GLY A 26 6.97 13.00 13.82
C GLY A 26 7.00 11.53 14.25
N ALA A 27 5.86 10.83 14.30
CA ALA A 27 5.82 9.42 14.68
C ALA A 27 6.32 8.52 13.54
N PRO A 28 7.07 7.44 13.85
CA PRO A 28 7.43 6.45 12.86
C PRO A 28 6.26 5.53 12.55
N PHE A 29 6.04 5.26 11.27
CA PHE A 29 5.26 4.12 10.80
C PHE A 29 6.23 3.00 10.42
N GLN A 30 6.04 1.82 11.00
CA GLN A 30 6.80 0.62 10.67
C GLN A 30 5.84 -0.57 10.66
N SER A 31 5.83 -1.32 9.57
CA SER A 31 5.04 -2.52 9.45
C SER A 31 5.77 -3.60 8.68
N ASN A 32 5.77 -4.81 9.24
CA ASN A 32 6.07 -6.06 8.52
C ASN A 32 4.79 -6.88 8.26
N MET A 33 3.63 -6.36 8.67
CA MET A 33 2.32 -6.94 8.37
C MET A 33 1.85 -6.33 7.05
N ILE A 34 2.26 -6.98 5.97
CA ILE A 34 1.97 -6.54 4.61
C ILE A 34 1.09 -7.55 3.88
N ASN A 35 0.38 -7.06 2.87
CA ASN A 35 -0.18 -7.85 1.81
C ASN A 35 0.18 -7.18 0.48
N PHE A 36 0.64 -7.97 -0.48
CA PHE A 36 1.05 -7.48 -1.79
C PHE A 36 0.53 -8.41 -2.89
N ALA A 37 -0.55 -8.03 -3.56
CA ALA A 37 -1.31 -8.92 -4.44
C ALA A 37 -2.00 -8.20 -5.60
N TYR A 38 -2.40 -8.97 -6.63
CA TYR A 38 -3.39 -8.50 -7.61
C TYR A 38 -4.79 -8.87 -7.09
N ASP A 39 -5.41 -7.99 -6.31
CA ASP A 39 -6.69 -8.27 -5.64
C ASP A 39 -7.75 -7.17 -5.79
N TYR A 40 -7.38 -5.99 -6.30
CA TYR A 40 -8.32 -4.89 -6.42
C TYR A 40 -8.91 -4.79 -7.82
N TYR A 41 -10.14 -5.31 -7.99
CA TYR A 41 -10.87 -5.27 -9.25
C TYR A 41 -11.81 -4.05 -9.31
N THR A 42 -11.56 -3.15 -10.26
CA THR A 42 -12.33 -1.92 -10.41
C THR A 42 -13.42 -2.03 -11.49
N THR A 43 -14.40 -1.11 -11.45
CA THR A 43 -15.55 -1.11 -12.39
C THR A 43 -15.15 -0.82 -13.83
N ASP A 44 -13.94 -0.32 -14.06
CA ASP A 44 -13.26 -0.21 -15.36
C ASP A 44 -12.74 -1.56 -15.90
N ARG A 45 -12.99 -2.66 -15.18
CA ARG A 45 -12.57 -4.04 -15.49
C ARG A 45 -11.06 -4.24 -15.46
N GLN A 46 -10.35 -3.47 -14.66
CA GLN A 46 -8.92 -3.65 -14.41
C GLN A 46 -8.69 -4.35 -13.08
N LEU A 47 -7.77 -5.31 -13.06
CA LEU A 47 -7.26 -5.93 -11.84
C LEU A 47 -5.95 -5.25 -11.46
N ARG A 48 -5.92 -4.61 -10.30
CA ARG A 48 -4.81 -3.75 -9.85
C ARG A 48 -3.94 -4.47 -8.83
N LEU A 49 -2.65 -4.13 -8.85
CA LEU A 49 -1.68 -4.54 -7.84
C LEU A 49 -1.84 -3.61 -6.63
N THR A 50 -1.91 -4.19 -5.44
CA THR A 50 -2.07 -3.47 -4.18
C THR A 50 -0.91 -3.77 -3.24
N LEU A 51 -0.55 -2.77 -2.44
CA LEU A 51 0.26 -2.92 -1.26
C LEU A 51 -0.55 -2.40 -0.07
N SER A 52 -0.88 -3.30 0.84
CA SER A 52 -1.44 -2.94 2.14
C SER A 52 -0.39 -3.17 3.22
N ALA A 53 -0.15 -2.18 4.07
CA ALA A 53 0.73 -2.30 5.22
C ALA A 53 0.03 -1.80 6.47
N VAL A 54 0.03 -2.60 7.54
CA VAL A 54 -0.70 -2.31 8.77
C VAL A 54 0.22 -2.26 9.97
N GLN A 55 0.18 -1.18 10.74
CA GLN A 55 0.86 -1.05 12.02
C GLN A 55 -0.17 -1.21 13.14
N VAL A 56 -0.06 -2.29 13.92
CA VAL A 56 -0.85 -2.51 15.14
C VAL A 56 0.02 -2.18 16.35
N PRO A 57 -0.45 -1.36 17.30
CA PRO A 57 0.32 -1.02 18.49
C PRO A 57 0.39 -2.19 19.48
N ASP A 58 1.51 -2.28 20.20
CA ASP A 58 1.81 -3.39 21.13
C ASP A 58 0.95 -3.40 22.41
N THR A 59 0.27 -2.30 22.74
CA THR A 59 -0.47 -2.17 24.01
C THR A 59 -1.96 -1.91 23.81
N ALA A 60 -2.77 -2.43 24.74
CA ALA A 60 -4.22 -2.46 24.63
C ALA A 60 -4.94 -1.17 25.04
N ALA A 61 -4.25 -0.21 25.68
CA ALA A 61 -4.90 0.92 26.33
C ALA A 61 -5.54 1.92 25.33
N GLU A 62 -4.96 2.08 24.14
CA GLU A 62 -5.46 2.95 23.07
C GLU A 62 -5.04 2.37 21.70
N ARG A 63 -5.76 1.34 21.23
CA ARG A 63 -5.44 0.66 19.96
C ARG A 63 -5.78 1.56 18.77
N VAL A 64 -4.87 2.45 18.40
CA VAL A 64 -4.87 3.12 17.10
C VAL A 64 -4.10 2.24 16.12
N ILE A 65 -4.82 1.55 15.24
CA ILE A 65 -4.24 0.84 14.10
C ILE A 65 -4.03 1.86 13.00
N ARG A 66 -2.87 1.81 12.34
CA ARG A 66 -2.53 2.68 11.22
C ARG A 66 -2.29 1.81 9.99
N GLY A 67 -2.56 2.33 8.81
CA GLY A 67 -2.18 1.64 7.59
C GLY A 67 -1.87 2.57 6.44
N ILE A 68 -1.08 2.04 5.52
CA ILE A 68 -0.76 2.65 4.23
C ILE A 68 -1.22 1.66 3.16
N GLU A 69 -2.08 2.13 2.27
CA GLU A 69 -2.58 1.39 1.12
C GLU A 69 -2.04 2.06 -0.14
N MET A 70 -1.51 1.28 -1.07
CA MET A 70 -1.14 1.75 -2.41
C MET A 70 -1.78 0.87 -3.46
N VAL A 71 -2.50 1.49 -4.39
CA VAL A 71 -3.12 0.81 -5.53
C VAL A 71 -2.42 1.29 -6.80
N PHE A 72 -1.71 0.38 -7.44
CA PHE A 72 -0.96 0.65 -8.66
C PHE A 72 -1.84 0.42 -9.90
N SER A 73 -1.50 1.09 -11.00
CA SER A 73 -1.98 0.72 -12.33
C SER A 73 -1.60 -0.73 -12.66
N PRO A 74 -2.43 -1.50 -13.39
CA PRO A 74 -2.12 -2.87 -13.80
C PRO A 74 -0.81 -2.99 -14.60
N GLU A 75 -0.40 -1.93 -15.30
CA GLU A 75 0.77 -1.90 -16.18
C GLU A 75 1.99 -1.23 -15.51
N VAL A 76 2.02 -1.17 -14.18
CA VAL A 76 3.12 -0.50 -13.47
C VAL A 76 4.47 -1.18 -13.78
N THR A 77 5.45 -0.35 -14.15
CA THR A 77 6.84 -0.79 -14.40
C THR A 77 7.80 0.06 -13.58
N ASN A 78 9.11 -0.07 -13.81
CA ASN A 78 10.13 0.73 -13.12
C ASN A 78 10.00 2.20 -13.52
N GLU A 79 9.30 2.98 -12.71
CA GLU A 79 9.04 4.40 -12.97
C GLU A 79 8.79 5.19 -11.68
N THR A 80 8.78 6.51 -11.81
CA THR A 80 8.25 7.41 -10.77
C THR A 80 6.84 7.81 -11.15
N LEU A 81 5.88 7.42 -10.31
CA LEU A 81 4.45 7.67 -10.46
C LEU A 81 4.09 8.94 -9.69
N VAL A 82 3.55 9.95 -10.38
CA VAL A 82 3.02 11.15 -9.72
C VAL A 82 1.58 10.87 -9.27
N ILE A 83 1.28 11.08 -7.99
CA ILE A 83 -0.03 10.76 -7.40
C ILE A 83 -1.17 11.55 -8.07
N GLY A 84 -0.94 12.83 -8.35
CA GLY A 84 -1.91 13.69 -9.05
C GLY A 84 -2.24 13.24 -10.49
N GLU A 85 -1.41 12.39 -11.11
CA GLU A 85 -1.69 11.80 -12.43
C GLU A 85 -2.54 10.54 -12.35
N ARG A 86 -2.92 10.07 -11.14
CA ARG A 86 -3.78 8.91 -10.88
C ARG A 86 -3.28 7.58 -11.45
N LYS A 87 -1.97 7.46 -11.67
CA LYS A 87 -1.33 6.17 -11.99
C LYS A 87 -1.10 5.30 -10.76
N VAL A 88 -1.10 5.92 -9.59
CA VAL A 88 -1.07 5.29 -8.27
C VAL A 88 -2.03 6.04 -7.37
N HIS A 89 -2.78 5.30 -6.56
CA HIS A 89 -3.56 5.85 -5.46
C HIS A 89 -2.89 5.45 -4.16
N VAL A 90 -2.68 6.41 -3.27
CA VAL A 90 -2.08 6.15 -1.96
C VAL A 90 -3.04 6.65 -0.91
N THR A 91 -3.34 5.82 0.09
CA THR A 91 -4.21 6.16 1.21
C THR A 91 -3.47 5.89 2.50
N TYR A 92 -3.45 6.87 3.40
CA TYR A 92 -3.10 6.63 4.79
C TYR A 92 -4.38 6.58 5.62
N TRP A 93 -4.50 5.61 6.50
CA TRP A 93 -5.69 5.46 7.34
C TRP A 93 -5.36 5.13 8.78
N THR A 94 -6.26 5.52 9.67
CA THR A 94 -6.19 5.18 11.09
C THR A 94 -7.53 4.63 11.57
N MET A 95 -7.48 3.65 12.45
CA MET A 95 -8.65 2.97 13.01
C MET A 95 -8.51 2.85 14.52
N TRP A 96 -9.54 3.23 15.27
CA TRP A 96 -9.55 3.13 16.72
C TRP A 96 -10.97 2.95 17.27
N ALA A 97 -11.08 2.42 18.48
CA ALA A 97 -12.35 2.33 19.18
C ALA A 97 -12.58 3.61 20.01
N GLU A 98 -13.77 4.19 19.92
CA GLU A 98 -14.18 5.38 20.67
C GLU A 98 -15.68 5.26 21.02
N ASN A 99 -16.03 5.40 22.30
CA ASN A 99 -17.43 5.42 22.75
C ASN A 99 -18.27 4.22 22.27
N GLY A 100 -17.67 3.01 22.21
CA GLY A 100 -18.35 1.80 21.72
C GLY A 100 -18.50 1.71 20.21
N GLN A 101 -17.90 2.64 19.45
CA GLN A 101 -17.87 2.64 17.99
C GLN A 101 -16.44 2.43 17.49
N THR A 102 -16.30 1.88 16.29
CA THR A 102 -15.03 1.93 15.55
C THR A 102 -15.01 3.17 14.68
N ARG A 103 -14.02 4.03 14.90
CA ARG A 103 -13.67 5.15 14.02
C ARG A 103 -12.69 4.64 12.97
N PHE A 104 -12.91 5.04 11.72
CA PHE A 104 -12.03 4.77 10.61
C PHE A 104 -11.85 6.06 9.83
N LEU A 105 -10.63 6.60 9.86
CA LEU A 105 -10.25 7.83 9.18
C LEU A 105 -9.35 7.46 8.01
N THR A 106 -9.69 7.93 6.82
CA THR A 106 -8.91 7.73 5.60
C THR A 106 -8.48 9.08 5.05
N ASN A 107 -7.23 9.15 4.62
CA ASN A 107 -6.63 10.32 3.98
C ASN A 107 -6.04 9.86 2.65
N ASP A 108 -6.75 10.16 1.56
CA ASP A 108 -6.28 9.92 0.21
C ASP A 108 -5.20 10.96 -0.12
N ALA A 109 -4.07 10.51 -0.65
CA ALA A 109 -3.03 11.41 -1.12
C ALA A 109 -3.47 12.05 -2.45
N ASP A 110 -3.49 13.38 -2.50
CA ASP A 110 -3.76 14.16 -3.71
C ASP A 110 -2.48 14.62 -4.43
N ASN A 111 -1.35 14.59 -3.74
CA ASN A 111 -0.07 15.08 -4.21
C ASN A 111 1.08 14.14 -3.81
N GLY A 112 2.26 14.37 -4.39
CA GLY A 112 3.46 13.57 -4.14
C GLY A 112 3.74 12.53 -5.22
N SER A 113 4.58 11.56 -4.90
CA SER A 113 5.05 10.56 -5.85
C SER A 113 5.43 9.24 -5.19
N VAL A 114 5.35 8.15 -5.97
CA VAL A 114 5.85 6.83 -5.62
C VAL A 114 6.85 6.39 -6.71
N SER A 115 8.11 6.18 -6.33
CA SER A 115 9.12 5.60 -7.23
C SER A 115 9.22 4.11 -6.96
N VAL A 116 9.16 3.29 -8.00
CA VAL A 116 9.17 1.84 -7.89
C VAL A 116 10.27 1.18 -8.72
N ILE A 117 10.82 0.10 -8.20
CA ILE A 117 11.74 -0.81 -8.90
C ILE A 117 11.21 -2.23 -8.67
N PHE A 118 10.52 -2.76 -9.66
CA PHE A 118 9.89 -4.07 -9.67
C PHE A 118 10.67 -5.02 -10.56
N ASN A 119 11.29 -6.02 -9.95
CA ASN A 119 11.86 -7.15 -10.65
C ASN A 119 10.88 -8.33 -10.53
N HIS A 120 10.04 -8.53 -11.52
CA HIS A 120 9.07 -9.63 -11.54
C HIS A 120 9.73 -11.01 -11.66
N GLU A 121 10.95 -11.11 -12.20
CA GLU A 121 11.66 -12.39 -12.31
C GLU A 121 12.20 -12.84 -10.95
N GLU A 122 12.79 -11.91 -10.20
CA GLU A 122 13.31 -12.18 -8.86
C GLU A 122 12.24 -12.01 -7.76
N GLU A 123 11.06 -11.49 -8.13
CA GLU A 123 9.97 -11.09 -7.24
C GLU A 123 10.41 -10.10 -6.15
N THR A 124 11.27 -9.17 -6.54
CA THR A 124 11.77 -8.11 -5.67
C THR A 124 11.06 -6.80 -6.01
N TYR A 125 10.34 -6.24 -5.06
CA TYR A 125 9.54 -5.03 -5.24
C TYR A 125 9.98 -3.98 -4.25
N LEU A 126 10.68 -2.97 -4.75
CA LEU A 126 11.20 -1.88 -3.94
C LEU A 126 10.47 -0.59 -4.32
N GLY A 127 10.32 0.31 -3.36
CA GLY A 127 9.87 1.64 -3.68
C GLY A 127 10.12 2.65 -2.58
N SER A 128 10.09 3.91 -2.98
CA SER A 128 10.08 5.07 -2.09
C SER A 128 8.90 5.95 -2.44
N PHE A 129 8.37 6.66 -1.46
CA PHE A 129 7.20 7.48 -1.65
C PHE A 129 7.25 8.74 -0.79
N THR A 130 6.55 9.77 -1.26
CA THR A 130 6.38 11.05 -0.56
C THR A 130 4.97 11.57 -0.83
N PHE A 131 4.25 12.07 0.18
CA PHE A 131 2.95 12.74 0.02
C PHE A 131 2.58 13.66 1.22
N GLY A 132 1.62 14.57 1.05
CA GLY A 132 0.98 15.35 2.13
C GLY A 132 0.82 16.87 1.89
N PRO A 133 -0.06 17.62 2.60
CA PRO A 133 -1.20 17.24 3.46
C PRO A 133 -2.59 17.36 2.77
N ALA A 134 -3.70 16.87 3.35
CA ALA A 134 -3.95 16.72 4.80
C ALA A 134 -4.24 15.28 5.28
N GLY A 135 -3.26 14.76 6.06
CA GLY A 135 -3.42 13.66 7.01
C GLY A 135 -2.17 12.76 7.21
N SER A 136 -0.96 13.26 6.99
CA SER A 136 0.03 12.68 6.04
C SER A 136 1.15 11.76 6.57
N VAL A 137 1.67 10.93 5.66
CA VAL A 137 3.04 10.37 5.66
C VAL A 137 3.94 11.25 4.79
N ILE A 138 4.98 11.87 5.35
CA ILE A 138 5.87 12.80 4.62
C ILE A 138 6.70 12.04 3.56
N GLN A 139 7.34 10.96 4.00
CA GLN A 139 8.20 10.14 3.18
C GLN A 139 8.28 8.73 3.73
N GLY A 140 8.49 7.76 2.86
CA GLY A 140 8.67 6.37 3.27
C GLY A 140 9.25 5.51 2.16
N SER A 141 9.41 4.24 2.49
CA SER A 141 9.86 3.22 1.55
C SER A 141 9.24 1.86 1.88
N PHE A 142 9.25 0.99 0.89
CA PHE A 142 8.91 -0.41 1.05
C PHE A 142 9.96 -1.29 0.37
N SER A 143 10.15 -2.47 0.94
CA SER A 143 10.99 -3.53 0.38
C SER A 143 10.25 -4.84 0.56
N ILE A 144 9.84 -5.45 -0.55
CA ILE A 144 8.98 -6.63 -0.57
C ILE A 144 9.64 -7.70 -1.44
N GLN A 145 9.57 -8.93 -0.95
CA GLN A 145 10.03 -10.13 -1.61
C GLN A 145 8.83 -11.09 -1.75
N GLY A 146 8.61 -11.58 -2.97
CA GLY A 146 7.45 -12.40 -3.31
C GLY A 146 6.18 -11.58 -3.54
N ARG A 147 5.09 -12.30 -3.84
CA ARG A 147 3.74 -11.73 -4.02
C ARG A 147 2.74 -12.71 -3.43
N ASP A 148 1.69 -12.21 -2.80
CA ASP A 148 0.61 -13.07 -2.36
C ASP A 148 -0.14 -13.64 -3.57
N ASN A 149 -0.73 -14.82 -3.36
CA ASN A 149 -1.75 -15.34 -4.26
C ASN A 149 -3.00 -14.45 -4.21
N PHE A 150 -4.04 -14.79 -4.98
CA PHE A 150 -5.30 -14.06 -4.96
C PHE A 150 -5.85 -13.96 -3.53
N THR A 151 -5.76 -12.78 -2.94
CA THR A 151 -6.59 -12.32 -1.84
C THR A 151 -7.89 -11.78 -2.45
N LEU A 152 -9.05 -12.17 -1.94
CA LEU A 152 -10.37 -11.67 -2.34
C LEU A 152 -11.12 -11.27 -1.09
#